data_AF-A0AAN8MIM8-F1
#
_entry.id   AF-A0AAN8MIM8-F1
#
_cell.length_a   1.000
_cell.length_b   1.000
_cell.length_c   1.000
_cell.angle_alpha   90.00
_cell.angle_beta   90.00
_cell.angle_gamma   90.00
#
_symmetry.space_group_name_H-M   'P 1'
#
loop_
_entity.id
_entity.type
_entity.pdbx_description
1 polymer ?
#
loop_
_entity_poly.entity_id
_entity_poly.type
_entity_poly.pdbx_seq_one_letter_code
_entity_poly.pdbx_strand_id
1 'polypeptide(L)'
;MIQRIALFYSNHIKNYLFPNDEGSDEDYKNLHYKKIRLAGQDIQNTELPLEKRVLAVHNIGLLGYTGGYAAAICAAEYMPLMADFLKQPSLSDDQRISVLEGLSGVCYVHLTNQKQAHSMGLYTTLQELMDTTCPLSTKTKMWSCYLLNILCCNNIPVIRTLVGSQSLRQTLEALEGQDWYGWPKNYARELLCMLGFWTPQVVTTLGAGQVAEQNYGS
;
A
#
# COMPACT_ATOMS: atom_id res chain seq x y z
N MET A 1 -32.00 -1.49 4.28
CA MET A 1 -31.19 -0.57 5.12
C MET A 1 -30.08 0.10 4.32
N ILE A 2 -29.23 -0.65 3.62
CA ILE A 2 -28.12 -0.12 2.79
C ILE A 2 -28.60 0.84 1.69
N GLN A 3 -29.72 0.55 1.01
CA GLN A 3 -30.28 1.45 -0.02
C GLN A 3 -30.70 2.81 0.52
N ARG A 4 -31.25 2.88 1.74
CA ARG A 4 -31.65 4.16 2.36
C ARG A 4 -30.44 5.01 2.72
N ILE A 5 -29.35 4.38 3.16
CA ILE A 5 -28.08 5.06 3.45
C ILE A 5 -27.44 5.55 2.15
N ALA A 6 -27.45 4.74 1.09
CA ALA A 6 -26.94 5.14 -0.22
C ALA A 6 -27.72 6.34 -0.80
N LEU A 7 -29.06 6.29 -0.72
CA LEU A 7 -29.93 7.42 -1.11
C LEU A 7 -29.68 8.66 -0.27
N PHE A 8 -29.54 8.51 1.05
CA PHE A 8 -29.26 9.62 1.95
C PHE A 8 -27.91 10.26 1.64
N TYR A 9 -26.87 9.44 1.43
CA TYR A 9 -25.56 9.91 1.02
C TYR A 9 -25.63 10.64 -0.32
N SER A 10 -26.23 10.04 -1.35
CA SER A 10 -26.33 10.66 -2.68
C SER A 10 -27.13 11.96 -2.70
N ASN A 11 -28.21 12.04 -1.92
CA ASN A 11 -29.10 13.20 -1.95
C ASN A 11 -28.65 14.35 -1.04
N HIS A 12 -28.03 14.03 0.11
CA HIS A 12 -27.81 15.02 1.16
C HIS A 12 -26.35 15.23 1.55
N ILE A 13 -25.44 14.32 1.18
CA ILE A 13 -24.03 14.40 1.60
C ILE A 13 -23.12 14.60 0.40
N LYS A 14 -23.35 13.85 -0.69
CA LYS A 14 -22.47 13.78 -1.85
C LYS A 14 -22.19 15.16 -2.45
N ASN A 15 -23.22 15.98 -2.66
CA ASN A 15 -23.06 17.29 -3.29
C ASN A 15 -22.44 18.35 -2.35
N TYR A 16 -22.46 18.13 -1.02
CA TYR A 16 -21.78 19.01 -0.08
C TYR A 16 -20.29 18.69 0.04
N LEU A 17 -19.94 17.40 0.01
CA LEU A 17 -18.54 16.95 0.07
C LEU A 17 -17.85 16.99 -1.30
N PHE A 18 -18.62 16.76 -2.36
CA PHE A 18 -18.19 16.72 -3.76
C PHE A 18 -19.21 17.51 -4.61
N PRO A 19 -19.24 18.84 -4.51
CA PRO A 19 -20.12 19.65 -5.33
C PRO A 19 -19.86 19.34 -6.81
N ASN A 20 -20.94 19.12 -7.57
CA ASN A 20 -20.86 19.06 -9.03
C ASN A 20 -20.33 20.41 -9.50
N ASP A 21 -19.08 20.42 -9.90
CA ASP A 21 -18.32 21.63 -10.17
C ASP A 21 -18.63 22.12 -11.59
N GLU A 22 -19.76 22.81 -11.74
CA GLU A 22 -20.05 23.58 -12.96
C GLU A 22 -19.64 25.06 -12.81
N GLY A 23 -18.71 25.41 -11.92
CA GLY A 23 -18.30 26.81 -11.83
C GLY A 23 -17.35 27.24 -10.71
N SER A 24 -16.29 26.49 -10.40
CA SER A 24 -15.19 27.01 -9.58
C SER A 24 -13.87 26.99 -10.34
N ASP A 25 -13.29 28.18 -10.53
CA ASP A 25 -11.96 28.49 -11.11
C ASP A 25 -11.27 27.30 -11.80
N GLU A 26 -11.55 27.15 -13.10
CA GLU A 26 -11.13 26.02 -13.95
C GLU A 26 -9.62 25.76 -13.98
N ASP A 27 -8.77 26.69 -13.55
CA ASP A 27 -7.32 26.60 -13.77
C ASP A 27 -6.59 25.77 -12.70
N TYR A 28 -7.01 25.84 -11.42
CA TYR A 28 -6.30 25.15 -10.33
C TYR A 28 -6.72 23.69 -10.15
N LYS A 29 -8.03 23.39 -10.25
CA LYS A 29 -8.50 21.99 -10.20
C LYS A 29 -8.05 21.20 -11.43
N ASN A 30 -7.89 21.84 -12.58
CA ASN A 30 -7.38 21.22 -13.80
C ASN A 30 -5.86 20.99 -13.75
N LEU A 31 -5.10 21.72 -12.93
CA LEU A 31 -3.65 21.62 -12.92
C LEU A 31 -3.14 20.21 -12.55
N HIS A 32 -3.70 19.57 -11.52
CA HIS A 32 -3.32 18.20 -11.17
C HIS A 32 -3.67 17.21 -12.29
N TYR A 33 -4.87 17.30 -12.86
CA TYR A 33 -5.32 16.45 -13.96
C TYR A 33 -4.45 16.61 -15.20
N LYS A 34 -4.18 17.84 -15.60
CA LYS A 34 -3.32 18.16 -16.75
C LYS A 34 -1.92 17.59 -16.54
N LYS A 35 -1.34 17.77 -15.35
CA LYS A 35 -0.01 17.23 -15.03
C LYS A 35 0.00 15.70 -14.98
N ILE A 36 -1.04 15.07 -14.42
CA ILE A 36 -1.20 13.61 -14.43
C ILE A 36 -1.26 13.09 -15.86
N ARG A 37 -2.05 13.73 -16.73
CA ARG A 37 -2.18 13.34 -18.14
C ARG A 37 -0.87 13.51 -18.92
N LEU A 38 -0.14 14.61 -18.71
CA LEU A 38 1.17 14.83 -19.31
C LEU A 38 2.18 13.77 -18.85
N ALA A 39 2.24 13.49 -17.55
CA ALA A 39 3.07 12.41 -17.03
C ALA A 39 2.64 11.03 -17.57
N GLY A 40 1.33 10.84 -17.76
CA GLY A 40 0.79 9.63 -18.40
C GLY A 40 1.29 9.41 -19.82
N GLN A 41 1.39 10.49 -20.61
CA GLN A 41 2.00 10.46 -21.94
C GLN A 41 3.49 10.08 -21.86
N ASP A 42 4.23 10.63 -20.89
CA ASP A 42 5.64 10.32 -20.69
C ASP A 42 5.86 8.83 -20.34
N ILE A 43 5.01 8.23 -19.49
CA ILE A 43 5.10 6.79 -19.16
C ILE A 43 4.97 5.92 -20.41
N GLN A 44 4.07 6.29 -21.33
CA GLN A 44 3.77 5.56 -22.56
C GLN A 44 4.80 5.78 -23.67
N ASN A 45 5.56 6.87 -23.62
CA ASN A 45 6.52 7.23 -24.65
C ASN A 45 7.81 6.41 -24.53
N THR A 46 7.95 5.39 -25.39
CA THR A 46 9.13 4.50 -25.42
C THR A 46 10.40 5.16 -25.92
N GLU A 47 10.31 6.33 -26.56
CA GLU A 47 11.47 7.12 -26.99
C GLU A 47 12.12 7.86 -25.81
N LEU A 48 11.44 7.98 -24.67
CA LEU A 48 12.01 8.58 -23.46
C LEU A 48 12.89 7.58 -22.70
N PRO A 49 14.02 8.05 -22.13
CA PRO A 49 14.83 7.26 -21.20
C PRO A 49 14.00 6.69 -20.05
N LEU A 50 14.35 5.48 -19.60
CA LEU A 50 13.64 4.76 -18.53
C LEU A 50 13.50 5.61 -17.27
N GLU A 51 14.54 6.36 -16.91
CA GLU A 51 14.58 7.25 -15.75
C GLU A 51 13.49 8.31 -15.80
N LYS A 52 13.25 8.90 -16.99
CA LYS A 52 12.20 9.91 -17.17
C LYS A 52 10.81 9.30 -17.03
N ARG A 53 10.63 8.08 -17.56
CA ARG A 53 9.36 7.36 -17.49
C ARG A 53 9.05 6.95 -16.05
N VAL A 54 10.05 6.49 -15.29
CA VAL A 54 9.93 6.19 -13.85
C VAL A 54 9.64 7.46 -13.05
N LEU A 55 10.29 8.59 -13.35
CA LEU A 55 9.98 9.86 -12.72
C LEU A 55 8.53 10.29 -12.97
N ALA A 56 8.01 10.05 -14.18
CA ALA A 56 6.61 10.29 -14.50
C ALA A 56 5.67 9.40 -13.67
N VAL A 57 6.00 8.11 -13.47
CA VAL A 57 5.27 7.21 -12.54
C VAL A 57 5.18 7.81 -11.14
N HIS A 58 6.33 8.23 -10.58
CA HIS A 58 6.38 8.84 -9.25
C HIS A 58 5.51 10.11 -9.18
N ASN A 59 5.62 10.99 -10.17
CA ASN A 59 4.85 12.23 -10.24
C ASN A 59 3.34 11.98 -10.31
N ILE A 60 2.87 10.99 -11.08
CA ILE A 60 1.45 10.63 -11.11
C ILE A 60 0.95 10.26 -9.71
N GLY A 61 1.70 9.45 -8.98
CA GLY A 61 1.34 9.06 -7.63
C GLY A 61 1.32 10.22 -6.65
N LEU A 62 2.33 11.08 -6.69
CA LEU A 62 2.38 12.27 -5.84
C LEU A 62 1.23 13.25 -6.13
N LEU A 63 0.91 13.47 -7.41
CA LEU A 63 -0.20 14.32 -7.83
C LEU A 63 -1.56 13.71 -7.48
N GLY A 64 -1.70 12.39 -7.57
CA GLY A 64 -2.89 11.67 -7.12
C GLY A 64 -3.10 11.78 -5.60
N TYR A 65 -2.02 11.64 -4.83
CA TYR A 65 -2.04 11.77 -3.38
C TYR A 65 -2.39 13.20 -2.91
N THR A 66 -1.74 14.21 -3.51
CA THR A 66 -1.89 15.62 -3.10
C THR A 66 -3.10 16.31 -3.72
N GLY A 67 -3.56 15.86 -4.88
CA GLY A 67 -4.70 16.44 -5.62
C GLY A 67 -6.08 15.96 -5.13
N GLY A 68 -6.13 15.15 -4.08
CA GLY A 68 -7.37 14.64 -3.50
C GLY A 68 -8.06 13.54 -4.31
N TYR A 69 -9.28 13.19 -3.90
CA TYR A 69 -10.03 12.03 -4.41
C TYR A 69 -10.13 11.99 -5.93
N ALA A 70 -10.44 13.14 -6.54
CA ALA A 70 -10.71 13.22 -7.97
C ALA A 70 -9.42 13.10 -8.81
N ALA A 71 -8.29 13.64 -8.33
CA ALA A 71 -6.98 13.44 -8.95
C ALA A 71 -6.49 12.00 -8.80
N ALA A 72 -6.74 11.36 -7.65
CA ALA A 72 -6.43 9.95 -7.43
C ALA A 72 -7.19 9.03 -8.41
N ILE A 73 -8.44 9.35 -8.76
CA ILE A 73 -9.18 8.64 -9.82
C ILE A 73 -8.47 8.80 -11.17
N CYS A 74 -8.08 10.02 -11.53
CA CYS A 74 -7.38 10.26 -12.80
C CYS A 74 -6.03 9.52 -12.85
N ALA A 75 -5.28 9.51 -11.74
CA ALA A 75 -4.03 8.77 -11.63
C ALA A 75 -4.23 7.25 -11.76
N ALA A 76 -5.38 6.73 -11.30
CA ALA A 76 -5.70 5.31 -11.35
C ALA A 76 -5.80 4.74 -12.78
N GLU A 77 -6.07 5.59 -13.78
CA GLU A 77 -6.06 5.20 -15.20
C GLU A 77 -4.69 4.65 -15.64
N TYR A 78 -3.61 5.09 -14.98
CA TYR A 78 -2.24 4.71 -15.30
C TYR A 78 -1.71 3.57 -14.43
N MET A 79 -2.45 3.13 -13.39
CA MET A 79 -1.99 2.08 -12.47
C MET A 79 -1.55 0.77 -13.14
N PRO A 80 -2.23 0.25 -14.18
CA PRO A 80 -1.76 -0.95 -14.87
C PRO A 80 -0.36 -0.76 -15.47
N LEU A 81 -0.13 0.38 -16.13
CA LEU A 81 1.18 0.72 -16.69
C LEU A 81 2.22 0.88 -15.58
N MET A 82 1.89 1.59 -14.50
CA MET A 82 2.78 1.76 -13.34
C MET A 82 3.16 0.39 -12.72
N ALA A 83 2.20 -0.54 -12.61
CA ALA A 83 2.46 -1.89 -12.10
C ALA A 83 3.35 -2.71 -13.04
N ASP A 84 3.25 -2.52 -14.36
CA ASP A 84 4.11 -3.21 -15.32
C ASP A 84 5.57 -2.79 -15.23
N PHE A 85 5.87 -1.56 -14.77
CA PHE A 85 7.25 -1.17 -14.46
C PHE A 85 7.87 -2.10 -13.41
N LEU A 86 7.14 -2.48 -12.35
CA LEU A 86 7.67 -3.38 -11.31
C LEU A 86 8.10 -4.75 -11.85
N LYS A 87 7.58 -5.17 -13.01
CA LYS A 87 7.93 -6.44 -13.65
C LYS A 87 9.17 -6.34 -14.54
N GLN A 88 9.65 -5.14 -14.85
CA GLN A 88 10.81 -4.95 -15.73
C GLN A 88 12.10 -5.32 -15.00
N PRO A 89 12.92 -6.23 -15.53
CA PRO A 89 14.18 -6.64 -14.89
C PRO A 89 15.24 -5.54 -14.91
N SER A 90 15.14 -4.58 -15.82
CA SER A 90 16.09 -3.47 -15.99
C SER A 90 16.00 -2.38 -14.93
N LEU A 91 14.96 -2.36 -14.09
CA LEU A 91 14.83 -1.34 -13.05
C LEU A 91 15.84 -1.57 -11.92
N SER A 92 16.53 -0.50 -11.57
CA SER A 92 17.30 -0.42 -10.33
C SER A 92 16.37 -0.41 -9.10
N ASP A 93 16.93 -0.69 -7.93
CA ASP A 93 16.21 -0.64 -6.66
C ASP A 93 15.57 0.72 -6.39
N ASP A 94 16.29 1.82 -6.62
CA ASP A 94 15.75 3.17 -6.42
C ASP A 94 14.60 3.47 -7.39
N GLN A 95 14.70 3.00 -8.63
CA GLN A 95 13.61 3.16 -9.60
C GLN A 95 12.38 2.33 -9.20
N ARG A 96 12.56 1.12 -8.66
CA ARG A 96 11.47 0.31 -8.10
C ARG A 96 10.81 1.02 -6.92
N ILE A 97 11.60 1.61 -6.03
CA ILE A 97 11.10 2.42 -4.92
C ILE A 97 10.23 3.57 -5.45
N SER A 98 10.69 4.32 -6.46
CA SER A 98 9.90 5.40 -7.06
C SER A 98 8.56 4.92 -7.62
N VAL A 99 8.52 3.72 -8.22
CA VAL A 99 7.28 3.10 -8.71
C VAL A 99 6.36 2.70 -7.55
N LEU A 100 6.90 2.09 -6.49
CA LEU A 100 6.16 1.69 -5.29
C LEU A 100 5.58 2.91 -4.55
N GLU A 101 6.36 3.99 -4.43
CA GLU A 101 5.91 5.29 -3.90
C GLU A 101 4.75 5.84 -4.73
N GLY A 102 4.89 5.82 -6.06
CA GLY A 102 3.86 6.26 -6.98
C GLY A 102 2.54 5.50 -6.78
N LEU A 103 2.59 4.17 -6.81
CA LEU A 103 1.43 3.30 -6.59
C LEU A 103 0.82 3.48 -5.19
N SER A 104 1.66 3.70 -4.18
CA SER A 104 1.22 4.01 -2.81
C SER A 104 0.41 5.30 -2.76
N GLY A 105 0.90 6.36 -3.41
CA GLY A 105 0.19 7.64 -3.50
C GLY A 105 -1.18 7.52 -4.16
N VAL A 106 -1.29 6.75 -5.25
CA VAL A 106 -2.58 6.53 -5.95
C VAL A 106 -3.56 5.72 -5.10
N CYS A 107 -3.09 4.76 -4.30
CA CYS A 107 -3.94 3.87 -3.52
C CYS A 107 -4.27 4.38 -2.10
N TYR A 108 -3.55 5.38 -1.61
CA TYR A 108 -3.66 5.85 -0.23
C TYR A 108 -5.07 6.36 0.08
N VAL A 109 -5.74 5.74 1.07
CA VAL A 109 -7.11 6.09 1.51
C VAL A 109 -8.14 6.09 0.37
N HIS A 110 -7.86 5.39 -0.74
CA HIS A 110 -8.73 5.36 -1.92
C HIS A 110 -9.22 3.94 -2.25
N LEU A 111 -10.33 3.53 -1.62
CA LEU A 111 -10.85 2.16 -1.70
C LEU A 111 -11.12 1.68 -3.14
N THR A 112 -11.59 2.55 -4.03
CA THR A 112 -11.80 2.17 -5.45
C THR A 112 -10.49 1.80 -6.14
N ASN A 113 -9.40 2.52 -5.84
CA ASN A 113 -8.09 2.27 -6.45
C ASN A 113 -7.45 1.03 -5.83
N GLN A 114 -7.63 0.81 -4.53
CA GLN A 114 -7.21 -0.41 -3.84
C GLN A 114 -7.91 -1.66 -4.40
N LYS A 115 -9.21 -1.57 -4.74
CA LYS A 115 -9.94 -2.64 -5.42
C LYS A 115 -9.44 -2.87 -6.84
N GLN A 116 -9.11 -1.82 -7.57
CA GLN A 116 -8.49 -1.95 -8.89
C GLN A 116 -7.12 -2.65 -8.79
N ALA A 117 -6.28 -2.25 -7.83
CA ALA A 117 -5.00 -2.90 -7.54
C ALA A 117 -5.16 -4.40 -7.23
N HIS A 118 -6.21 -4.77 -6.49
CA HIS A 118 -6.56 -6.17 -6.26
C HIS A 118 -6.93 -6.88 -7.56
N SER A 119 -7.82 -6.29 -8.37
CA SER A 119 -8.29 -6.90 -9.62
C SER A 119 -7.18 -7.13 -10.66
N MET A 120 -6.14 -6.29 -10.65
CA MET A 120 -4.97 -6.43 -11.53
C MET A 120 -3.86 -7.31 -10.95
N GLY A 121 -4.08 -7.92 -9.78
CA GLY A 121 -3.13 -8.86 -9.18
C GLY A 121 -1.89 -8.21 -8.55
N LEU A 122 -1.93 -6.92 -8.22
CA LEU A 122 -0.75 -6.19 -7.70
C LEU A 122 -0.18 -6.83 -6.43
N TYR A 123 -1.03 -7.40 -5.57
CA TYR A 123 -0.61 -8.08 -4.34
C TYR A 123 0.32 -9.29 -4.59
N THR A 124 0.20 -9.96 -5.74
CA THR A 124 1.09 -11.06 -6.12
C THR A 124 2.49 -10.52 -6.43
N THR A 125 2.58 -9.47 -7.25
CA THR A 125 3.85 -8.79 -7.54
C THR A 125 4.52 -8.28 -6.26
N LEU A 126 3.76 -7.72 -5.32
CA LEU A 126 4.33 -7.25 -4.05
C LEU A 126 4.88 -8.39 -3.19
N GLN A 127 4.21 -9.55 -3.17
CA GLN A 127 4.73 -10.74 -2.48
C GLN A 127 6.05 -11.21 -3.08
N GLU A 128 6.16 -11.25 -4.41
CA GLU A 128 7.39 -11.62 -5.12
C GLU A 128 8.54 -10.64 -4.82
N LEU A 129 8.25 -9.33 -4.78
CA LEU A 129 9.27 -8.32 -4.47
C LEU A 129 9.74 -8.41 -3.01
N MET A 130 8.86 -8.73 -2.07
CA MET A 130 9.20 -8.86 -0.64
C MET A 130 9.93 -10.17 -0.31
N ASP A 131 9.80 -11.20 -1.16
CA ASP A 131 10.31 -12.54 -0.88
C ASP A 131 11.78 -12.52 -0.45
N THR A 132 12.15 -13.38 0.50
CA THR A 132 13.51 -13.39 1.07
C THR A 132 14.58 -13.78 0.05
N THR A 133 14.21 -14.56 -0.97
CA THR A 133 15.09 -14.98 -2.07
C THR A 133 15.25 -13.91 -3.14
N CYS A 134 14.34 -12.93 -3.19
CA CYS A 134 14.40 -11.84 -4.15
C CYS A 134 15.60 -10.92 -3.84
N PRO A 135 16.53 -10.69 -4.78
CA PRO A 135 17.79 -9.98 -4.54
C PRO A 135 17.63 -8.45 -4.49
N LEU A 136 16.50 -7.97 -3.97
CA LEU A 136 16.23 -6.55 -3.75
C LEU A 136 16.72 -6.11 -2.37
N SER A 137 17.05 -4.83 -2.25
CA SER A 137 17.41 -4.22 -0.97
C SER A 137 16.25 -4.30 0.02
N THR A 138 16.60 -4.32 1.31
CA THR A 138 15.62 -4.27 2.41
C THR A 138 14.67 -3.07 2.27
N LYS A 139 15.18 -1.92 1.79
CA LYS A 139 14.38 -0.71 1.59
C LYS A 139 13.27 -0.91 0.54
N THR A 140 13.58 -1.56 -0.58
CA THR A 140 12.58 -1.89 -1.62
C THR A 140 11.52 -2.86 -1.09
N LYS A 141 11.93 -3.84 -0.28
CA LYS A 141 11.00 -4.78 0.39
C LYS A 141 10.10 -4.06 1.40
N MET A 142 10.63 -3.11 2.17
CA MET A 142 9.84 -2.27 3.09
C MET A 142 8.80 -1.40 2.35
N TRP A 143 9.15 -0.81 1.21
CA TRP A 143 8.18 -0.09 0.37
C TRP A 143 7.10 -1.00 -0.21
N SER A 144 7.47 -2.22 -0.61
CA SER A 144 6.49 -3.23 -1.07
C SER A 144 5.53 -3.62 0.06
N CYS A 145 6.05 -3.76 1.28
CA CYS A 145 5.28 -4.03 2.49
C CYS A 145 4.34 -2.87 2.84
N TYR A 146 4.82 -1.62 2.75
CA TYR A 146 4.00 -0.43 2.97
C TYR A 146 2.84 -0.34 1.97
N LEU A 147 3.11 -0.56 0.67
CA LEU A 147 2.06 -0.58 -0.34
C LEU A 147 1.05 -1.70 -0.07
N LEU A 148 1.50 -2.91 0.28
CA LEU A 148 0.59 -3.99 0.65
C LEU A 148 -0.29 -3.64 1.85
N ASN A 149 0.27 -2.94 2.86
CA ASN A 149 -0.49 -2.43 4.00
C ASN A 149 -1.59 -1.45 3.57
N ILE A 150 -1.29 -0.51 2.66
CA ILE A 150 -2.28 0.39 2.07
C ILE A 150 -3.39 -0.41 1.36
N LEU A 151 -3.03 -1.43 0.59
CA LEU A 151 -4.01 -2.24 -0.15
C LEU A 151 -4.93 -3.05 0.75
N CYS A 152 -4.48 -3.44 1.96
CA CYS A 152 -5.30 -4.14 2.95
C CYS A 152 -6.20 -3.20 3.75
N CYS A 153 -5.80 -1.94 3.96
CA CYS A 153 -6.58 -0.96 4.73
C CYS A 153 -8.01 -0.82 4.19
N ASN A 154 -9.02 -1.20 4.99
CA ASN A 154 -10.45 -1.14 4.63
C ASN A 154 -10.85 -2.00 3.40
N ASN A 155 -10.04 -2.98 3.00
CA ASN A 155 -10.26 -3.78 1.80
C ASN A 155 -10.28 -5.29 2.13
N ILE A 156 -11.43 -5.74 2.66
CA ILE A 156 -11.66 -7.15 3.04
C ILE A 156 -11.32 -8.15 1.92
N PRO A 157 -11.65 -7.91 0.63
CA PRO A 157 -11.24 -8.81 -0.45
C PRO A 157 -9.73 -9.09 -0.52
N VAL A 158 -8.89 -8.06 -0.36
CA VAL A 158 -7.43 -8.22 -0.35
C VAL A 158 -7.01 -9.02 0.87
N ILE A 159 -7.50 -8.65 2.06
CA ILE A 159 -7.20 -9.39 3.31
C ILE A 159 -7.54 -10.87 3.15
N ARG A 160 -8.73 -11.20 2.66
CA ARG A 160 -9.17 -12.60 2.45
C ARG A 160 -8.29 -13.36 1.45
N THR A 161 -7.69 -12.66 0.49
CA THR A 161 -6.77 -13.26 -0.50
C THR A 161 -5.43 -13.61 0.13
N LEU A 162 -4.99 -12.83 1.13
CA LEU A 162 -3.67 -12.96 1.74
C LEU A 162 -3.68 -13.81 3.03
N VAL A 163 -4.82 -13.88 3.72
CA VAL A 163 -5.00 -14.72 4.91
C VAL A 163 -4.70 -16.18 4.57
N GLY A 164 -3.85 -16.80 5.39
CA GLY A 164 -3.43 -18.20 5.22
C GLY A 164 -2.20 -18.40 4.31
N SER A 165 -1.64 -17.35 3.72
CA SER A 165 -0.37 -17.45 2.98
C SER A 165 0.82 -17.63 3.93
N GLN A 166 1.30 -18.87 4.04
CA GLN A 166 2.42 -19.20 4.92
C GLN A 166 3.75 -18.59 4.45
N SER A 167 3.96 -18.48 3.14
CA SER A 167 5.13 -17.80 2.58
C SER A 167 5.13 -16.32 2.95
N LEU A 168 4.00 -15.63 2.75
CA LEU A 168 3.86 -14.22 3.14
C LEU A 168 4.09 -14.02 4.64
N ARG A 169 3.55 -14.92 5.48
CA ARG A 169 3.81 -14.88 6.92
C ARG A 169 5.31 -14.90 7.24
N GLN A 170 6.05 -15.85 6.68
CA GLN A 170 7.49 -15.98 6.90
C GLN A 170 8.26 -14.75 6.41
N THR A 171 7.88 -14.22 5.24
CA THR A 171 8.46 -12.98 4.71
C THR A 171 8.22 -11.79 5.63
N LEU A 172 7.00 -11.64 6.15
CA LEU A 172 6.66 -10.56 7.06
C LEU A 172 7.36 -10.70 8.41
N GLU A 173 7.48 -11.92 8.97
CA GLU A 173 8.25 -12.18 10.20
C GLU A 173 9.74 -11.81 10.00
N ALA A 174 10.32 -12.14 8.85
CA ALA A 174 11.71 -11.77 8.53
C ALA A 174 11.91 -10.26 8.35
N LEU A 175 10.93 -9.57 7.74
CA LEU A 175 10.94 -8.11 7.57
C LEU A 175 10.66 -7.36 8.87
N GLU A 176 9.85 -7.92 9.77
CA GLU A 176 9.54 -7.32 11.07
C GLU A 176 10.79 -7.14 11.92
N GLY A 177 11.71 -8.10 11.88
CA GLY A 177 13.00 -8.05 12.58
C GLY A 177 14.07 -7.14 11.94
N GLN A 178 13.78 -6.48 10.82
CA GLN A 178 14.71 -5.53 10.18
C GLN A 178 14.66 -4.15 10.85
N ASP A 179 15.63 -3.29 10.54
CA ASP A 179 15.63 -1.91 11.02
C ASP A 179 14.65 -1.02 10.21
N TRP A 180 13.57 -0.59 10.86
CA TRP A 180 12.57 0.32 10.30
C TRP A 180 12.83 1.79 10.64
N TYR A 181 14.05 2.16 11.06
CA TYR A 181 14.41 3.55 11.33
C TYR A 181 14.03 4.47 10.15
N GLY A 182 13.36 5.58 10.47
CA GLY A 182 12.85 6.54 9.48
C GLY A 182 11.45 6.25 8.94
N TRP A 183 10.87 5.07 9.22
CA TRP A 183 9.47 4.78 8.94
C TRP A 183 8.58 5.16 10.13
N PRO A 184 7.35 5.65 9.90
CA PRO A 184 6.42 5.96 10.99
C PRO A 184 6.04 4.75 11.85
N LYS A 185 6.08 3.55 11.25
CA LYS A 185 5.68 2.28 11.85
C LYS A 185 6.47 1.14 11.20
N ASN A 186 6.52 0.00 11.89
CA ASN A 186 6.90 -1.27 11.30
C ASN A 186 5.69 -1.87 10.56
N TYR A 187 5.62 -1.66 9.24
CA TYR A 187 4.46 -2.09 8.45
C TYR A 187 4.37 -3.60 8.28
N ALA A 188 5.48 -4.34 8.44
CA ALA A 188 5.44 -5.80 8.47
C ALA A 188 4.69 -6.30 9.71
N ARG A 189 4.95 -5.69 10.87
CA ARG A 189 4.18 -5.97 12.10
C ARG A 189 2.70 -5.63 11.96
N GLU A 190 2.37 -4.47 11.39
CA GLU A 190 0.97 -4.07 11.14
C GLU A 190 0.24 -5.10 10.25
N LEU A 191 0.91 -5.59 9.20
CA LEU A 191 0.36 -6.65 8.35
C LEU A 191 0.23 -7.99 9.07
N LEU A 192 1.21 -8.41 9.88
CA LEU A 192 1.12 -9.63 10.69
C LEU A 192 -0.11 -9.60 11.61
N CYS A 193 -0.37 -8.46 12.25
CA CYS A 193 -1.55 -8.25 13.07
C CYS A 193 -2.84 -8.25 12.23
N MET A 194 -2.88 -7.49 11.14
CA MET A 194 -4.06 -7.33 10.29
C MET A 194 -4.50 -8.63 9.61
N LEU A 195 -3.55 -9.47 9.22
CA LEU A 195 -3.79 -10.76 8.58
C LEU A 195 -4.01 -11.91 9.58
N GLY A 196 -3.94 -11.63 10.88
CA GLY A 196 -4.12 -12.64 11.93
C GLY A 196 -2.99 -13.66 12.02
N PHE A 197 -1.81 -13.34 11.49
CA PHE A 197 -0.61 -14.18 11.62
C PHE A 197 0.05 -14.03 12.99
N TRP A 198 -0.21 -12.92 13.68
CA TRP A 198 0.33 -12.68 15.01
C TRP A 198 -0.48 -13.44 16.07
N THR A 199 0.12 -14.47 16.66
CA THR A 199 -0.32 -15.03 17.94
C THR A 199 0.46 -14.36 19.08
N PRO A 200 -0.20 -13.71 20.05
CA PRO A 200 0.50 -13.21 21.24
C PRO A 200 1.22 -14.38 21.90
N GLN A 201 2.52 -14.23 22.17
CA GLN A 201 3.18 -15.11 23.12
C GLN A 201 2.56 -14.85 24.49
N VAL A 202 1.75 -15.79 24.98
CA VAL A 202 1.34 -15.79 26.39
C VAL A 202 2.60 -16.01 27.20
N VAL A 203 3.14 -14.95 27.77
CA VAL A 203 4.19 -15.03 28.77
C VAL A 203 3.54 -15.64 30.01
N THR A 204 3.63 -16.96 30.18
CA THR A 204 3.38 -17.62 31.46
C THR A 204 4.50 -17.25 32.43
N THR A 205 4.49 -16.04 32.95
CA THR A 205 5.15 -15.73 34.23
C THR A 205 4.20 -16.13 35.35
N LEU A 206 4.17 -17.41 35.69
CA LEU A 206 3.79 -17.84 37.04
C LEU A 206 5.06 -17.97 37.85
N GLY A 207 5.50 -16.84 38.40
CA GLY A 207 6.33 -16.83 39.59
C GLY A 207 5.45 -17.24 40.77
N ALA A 208 5.57 -18.49 41.22
CA ALA A 208 5.19 -18.88 42.57
C ALA A 208 6.50 -19.20 43.30
N GLY A 209 6.78 -18.39 44.32
CA GLY A 209 8.03 -18.38 45.06
C GLY A 209 8.33 -19.68 45.79
N GLN A 210 9.63 -19.85 46.03
CA GLN A 210 10.18 -20.79 47.00
C GLN A 210 9.54 -20.54 48.38
N VAL A 211 8.95 -21.58 48.96
CA VAL A 211 8.88 -21.73 50.42
C VAL A 211 9.76 -22.93 50.76
N ALA A 212 10.85 -22.63 51.46
CA ALA A 212 11.69 -23.62 52.08
C ALA A 212 10.93 -24.27 53.24
N GLU A 213 10.68 -25.57 53.15
CA GLU A 213 10.44 -26.39 54.34
C GLU A 213 11.67 -27.26 54.57
N GLN A 214 12.44 -26.83 55.58
CA GLN A 214 13.34 -27.69 56.32
C GLN A 214 12.50 -28.78 56.98
N ASN A 215 12.84 -30.05 56.77
CA ASN A 215 12.48 -31.09 57.74
C ASN A 215 13.73 -31.86 58.14
N TYR A 216 14.00 -31.76 59.44
CA TYR A 216 14.96 -32.53 60.21
C TYR A 216 14.68 -34.03 60.09
N GLY A 217 15.74 -34.83 60.06
CA GLY A 217 15.66 -36.27 59.83
C GLY A 217 15.20 -37.14 61.00
N SER A 218 15.01 -38.42 60.70
CA SER A 218 15.59 -39.61 61.34
C SER A 218 15.33 -40.82 60.43
#